data_AF-A0A846SP82-F1
#
_entry.id   AF-A0A846SP82-F1
#
_cell.length_a   1.000
_cell.length_b   1.000
_cell.length_c   1.000
_cell.angle_alpha   90.00
_cell.angle_beta   90.00
_cell.angle_gamma   90.00
#
_symmetry.space_group_name_H-M   'P 1'
#
loop_
_entity.id
_entity.type
_entity.pdbx_description
1 polymer ?
#
loop_
_entity_poly.entity_id
_entity_poly.type
_entity_poly.pdbx_seq_one_letter_code
_entity_poly.pdbx_strand_id
1 'polypeptide(L)' 'MSSSNSPTQAKALSDVMVGVRTGDTQREAKGRRDLAEAKIAAYIERNLAVAPPLTNQQIHRLTALLRTSGGAK' A
#
# COMPACT_ATOMS: atom_id res chain seq x y z
N MET A 1 14.81 -1.74 9.33
CA MET A 1 14.68 -1.48 7.89
C MET A 1 14.16 -2.76 7.26
N SER A 2 12.84 -2.98 7.32
CA SER A 2 12.22 -4.17 6.74
C SER A 2 11.94 -3.91 5.28
N SER A 3 12.86 -4.36 4.41
CA SER A 3 12.62 -4.47 2.98
C SER A 3 11.57 -5.56 2.78
N SER A 4 10.28 -5.22 2.87
CA SER A 4 9.25 -6.11 2.36
C SER A 4 9.55 -6.32 0.88
N ASN A 5 9.52 -7.57 0.45
CA ASN A 5 9.83 -8.02 -0.92
C ASN A 5 8.74 -7.59 -1.93
N SER A 6 8.16 -6.41 -1.73
CA SER A 6 7.03 -5.87 -2.48
C SER A 6 7.47 -5.56 -3.91
N PRO A 7 6.69 -5.97 -4.93
CA PRO A 7 7.03 -5.70 -6.32
C PRO A 7 7.15 -4.19 -6.54
N THR A 8 8.26 -3.77 -7.11
CA THR A 8 8.46 -2.35 -7.44
C THR A 8 7.41 -1.89 -8.44
N GLN A 9 6.98 -0.61 -8.37
CA GLN A 9 6.02 -0.07 -9.33
C GLN A 9 6.46 -0.29 -10.79
N ALA A 10 7.76 -0.17 -11.06
CA ALA A 10 8.33 -0.40 -12.38
C ALA A 10 8.13 -1.86 -12.86
N LYS A 11 8.34 -2.85 -11.99
CA LYS A 11 8.12 -4.26 -12.32
C LYS A 11 6.63 -4.57 -12.52
N ALA A 12 5.77 -4.01 -11.66
CA ALA A 12 4.33 -4.19 -11.75
C ALA A 12 3.77 -3.60 -13.07
N LEU A 13 4.20 -2.39 -13.44
CA LEU A 13 3.87 -1.77 -14.74
C LEU A 13 4.34 -2.61 -15.92
N SER A 14 5.56 -3.16 -15.85
CA SER A 14 6.09 -4.06 -16.87
C SER A 14 5.21 -5.31 -17.04
N ASP A 15 4.77 -5.93 -15.94
CA ASP A 15 3.89 -7.11 -16.02
C ASP A 15 2.52 -6.78 -16.61
N VAL A 16 1.95 -5.61 -16.32
CA VAL A 16 0.72 -5.15 -16.99
C VAL A 16 0.96 -5.00 -18.49
N MET A 17 2.00 -4.26 -18.88
CA MET A 17 2.29 -4.00 -20.30
C MET A 17 2.59 -5.27 -21.08
N VAL A 18 3.38 -6.19 -20.51
CA VAL A 18 3.68 -7.48 -21.13
C VAL A 18 2.43 -8.33 -21.23
N GLY A 19 1.63 -8.43 -20.16
CA GLY A 19 0.38 -9.20 -20.16
C GLY A 19 -0.59 -8.73 -21.23
N VAL A 20 -0.81 -7.42 -21.35
CA VAL A 20 -1.64 -6.81 -22.41
C VAL A 20 -1.07 -7.12 -23.79
N ARG A 21 0.25 -6.99 -23.98
CA ARG A 21 0.89 -7.18 -25.29
C ARG A 21 0.84 -8.64 -25.75
N THR A 22 0.96 -9.60 -24.85
CA THR A 22 1.02 -11.04 -25.18
C THR A 22 -0.32 -11.75 -25.03
N GLY A 23 -1.38 -11.05 -24.60
CA GLY A 23 -2.68 -11.66 -24.30
C GLY A 23 -2.67 -12.55 -23.04
N ASP A 24 -1.66 -12.40 -22.17
CA ASP A 24 -1.56 -13.15 -20.92
C ASP A 24 -2.34 -12.43 -19.81
N THR A 25 -3.60 -12.84 -19.65
CA THR A 25 -4.54 -12.24 -18.70
C THR A 25 -4.15 -12.47 -17.24
N GLN A 26 -3.45 -13.58 -16.94
CA GLN A 26 -2.98 -13.87 -15.57
C GLN A 26 -1.85 -12.92 -15.19
N ARG A 27 -0.91 -12.71 -16.11
CA ARG A 27 0.19 -11.77 -15.89
C ARG A 27 -0.30 -10.33 -15.77
N GLU A 28 -1.26 -9.93 -16.60
CA GLU A 28 -1.88 -8.61 -16.49
C GLU A 28 -2.57 -8.42 -15.12
N ALA A 29 -3.42 -9.37 -14.73
CA ALA A 29 -4.16 -9.30 -13.46
C ALA A 29 -3.21 -9.25 -12.25
N LYS A 30 -2.11 -10.01 -12.27
CA LYS A 30 -1.05 -9.91 -11.28
C LYS A 30 -0.42 -8.52 -11.27
N GLY A 31 0.03 -8.02 -12.43
CA GLY A 31 0.65 -6.71 -12.54
C GLY A 31 -0.23 -5.57 -12.03
N ARG A 32 -1.55 -5.63 -12.27
CA ARG A 32 -2.51 -4.62 -11.78
C ARG A 32 -2.64 -4.64 -10.26
N ARG A 33 -2.72 -5.83 -9.65
CA ARG A 33 -2.77 -5.97 -8.18
C ARG A 33 -1.50 -5.43 -7.53
N ASP A 34 -0.35 -5.87 -8.03
CA ASP A 34 0.96 -5.46 -7.56
C ASP A 34 1.15 -3.94 -7.70
N LEU A 35 0.67 -3.34 -8.79
CA LEU A 35 0.75 -1.90 -9.02
C LEU A 35 -0.12 -1.11 -8.04
N ALA A 36 -1.31 -1.62 -7.72
CA ALA A 36 -2.19 -0.98 -6.74
C ALA A 36 -1.54 -1.02 -5.35
N GLU A 37 -1.00 -2.16 -4.92
CA GLU A 37 -0.27 -2.31 -3.67
C GLU A 37 0.92 -1.35 -3.58
N ALA A 38 1.77 -1.32 -4.61
CA ALA A 38 2.95 -0.46 -4.65
C ALA A 38 2.61 1.04 -4.69
N LYS A 39 1.45 1.43 -5.24
CA LYS A 39 0.96 2.81 -5.19
C LYS A 39 0.48 3.19 -3.79
N ILE A 40 -0.24 2.30 -3.11
CA ILE A 40 -0.69 2.53 -1.73
C ILE A 40 0.52 2.69 -0.80
N ALA A 41 1.48 1.78 -0.88
CA ALA A 41 2.69 1.83 -0.07
C ALA A 41 3.47 3.14 -0.28
N ALA A 42 3.75 3.50 -1.53
CA ALA A 42 4.46 4.75 -1.85
C ALA A 42 3.69 5.99 -1.38
N TYR A 43 2.35 5.98 -1.47
CA TYR A 43 1.54 7.09 -0.99
C TYR A 43 1.62 7.23 0.53
N ILE A 44 1.55 6.12 1.27
CA ILE A 44 1.69 6.11 2.72
C ILE A 44 3.07 6.65 3.12
N GLU A 45 4.15 6.11 2.53
CA GLU A 45 5.52 6.57 2.82
C GLU A 45 5.71 8.05 2.55
N ARG A 46 5.25 8.54 1.39
CA ARG A 46 5.34 9.95 1.03
C ARG A 46 4.64 10.84 2.04
N ASN A 47 3.42 10.47 2.45
CA ASN A 47 2.64 11.28 3.38
C ASN A 47 3.23 11.25 4.80
N LEU A 48 3.71 10.09 5.24
CA LEU A 48 4.35 9.96 6.55
C LEU A 48 5.69 10.70 6.63
N ALA A 49 6.46 10.74 5.54
CA ALA A 49 7.75 11.42 5.51
C ALA A 49 7.64 12.94 5.76
N VAL A 50 6.50 13.54 5.41
CA VAL A 50 6.25 14.98 5.58
C VAL A 50 5.27 15.28 6.72
N ALA A 51 4.72 14.25 7.37
CA ALA A 51 3.72 14.45 8.41
C ALA A 51 4.39 14.98 9.70
N PRO A 52 3.85 16.05 10.31
CA PRO A 52 4.25 16.40 11.67
C PRO A 52 3.91 15.25 12.63
N PRO A 53 4.66 15.10 13.74
CA PRO A 53 4.30 14.13 14.77
C PRO A 53 2.85 14.30 15.23
N LEU A 54 2.19 13.18 15.53
CA LEU A 54 0.82 13.23 16.05
C LEU A 54 0.78 14.00 17.37
N THR A 55 -0.21 14.89 17.50
CA THR A 55 -0.50 15.55 18.77
C THR A 55 -1.06 14.56 19.79
N ASN A 56 -0.90 14.84 21.08
CA ASN A 56 -1.45 14.01 22.15
C ASN A 56 -2.97 13.80 22.02
N GLN A 57 -3.71 14.81 21.55
CA GLN A 57 -5.15 14.71 21.30
C GLN A 57 -5.47 13.73 20.16
N GLN A 58 -4.69 13.76 19.08
CA GLN A 58 -4.84 12.84 17.95
C GLN A 58 -4.49 11.40 18.37
N ILE A 59 -3.42 11.20 19.14
CA ILE A 59 -3.04 9.90 19.69
C ILE A 59 -4.18 9.34 20.54
N HIS A 60 -4.69 10.12 21.49
CA HIS A 60 -5.77 9.69 22.38
C HIS A 60 -7.02 9.28 21.59
N ARG A 61 -7.40 10.05 20.56
CA ARG A 61 -8.53 9.73 19.68
C ARG A 61 -8.28 8.44 18.89
N LEU A 62 -7.08 8.26 18.34
CA LEU A 62 -6.71 7.06 17.58
C LEU A 62 -6.74 5.81 18.47
N THR A 63 -6.19 5.92 19.69
CA THR A 63 -6.21 4.83 20.69
C THR A 63 -7.63 4.45 21.07
N ALA A 64 -8.53 5.42 21.26
CA ALA A 64 -9.93 5.15 21.57
C ALA A 64 -10.62 4.39 20.42
N LEU A 65 -10.44 4.86 19.17
CA LEU A 65 -11.02 4.22 17.99
C LEU A 65 -10.52 2.78 17.80
N LEU A 66 -9.20 2.56 17.88
CA LEU A 66 -8.60 1.24 17.71
C LEU A 66 -9.05 0.26 18.80
N ARG A 67 -9.25 0.74 20.04
CA ARG A 67 -9.78 -0.08 21.14
C ARG A 67 -11.23 -0.48 20.90
N THR A 68 -12.04 0.41 20.30
CA THR A 68 -13.44 0.12 19.97
C THR A 68 -13.60 -0.79 18.75
N SER A 69 -12.72 -0.70 17.75
CA SER A 69 -12.79 -1.52 16.54
C SER A 69 -12.03 -2.85 16.64
N GLY A 70 -11.07 -2.97 17.57
CA GLY A 70 -10.31 -4.20 17.85
C GLY A 70 -10.90 -5.05 18.98
N GLY A 71 -11.96 -4.58 19.63
CA GLY A 71 -12.67 -5.25 20.72
C GLY A 71 -14.14 -5.48 20.38
N ALA A 72 -14.43 -6.00 19.18
CA ALA A 72 -15.72 -6.64 18.95
C ALA A 72 -15.76 -7.91 19.82
N LYS A 73 -16.50 -7.84 20.93
CA LYS A 73 -17.15 -9.01 21.50
C LYS A 73 -18.38 -9.33 20.66
#